data_AF-L1JAL2-F1
#
_entry.id   AF-L1JAL2-F1
#
_cell.length_a   1.000
_cell.length_b   1.000
_cell.length_c   1.000
_cell.angle_alpha   90.00
_cell.angle_beta   90.00
_cell.angle_gamma   90.00
#
_symmetry.space_group_name_H-M   'P 1'
#
loop_
_entity.id
_entity.type
_entity.pdbx_description
1 polymer ?
#
loop_
_entity_poly.entity_id
_entity_poly.type
_entity_poly.pdbx_seq_one_letter_code
_entity_poly.pdbx_strand_id
1 'polypeptide(L)'
;LFRTYRIESKNGNNIAFELDLSSFERALRTAETSNLTTIKLAKRDDLAFLSFESTTMSVIQDVPIEVLSSNVLQEVQEPDVGKPVVQLLSPSLRSLLNVVERLKSVDGTICISGNMAGELEMEARTEFAFMSTTWKDLGCAQQGKELVSMLCLTILNGDQICRSSK
;
A
#
# COMPACT_ATOMS: atom_id res chain seq x y z
N LEU A 1 6.07 -5.12 -15.74
CA LEU A 1 7.09 -4.40 -14.93
C LEU A 1 8.52 -4.77 -15.35
N PHE A 2 8.91 -6.05 -15.46
CA PHE A 2 10.29 -6.44 -15.86
C PHE A 2 10.33 -7.25 -17.17
N ARG A 3 11.39 -7.07 -17.97
CA ARG A 3 11.67 -7.91 -19.15
C ARG A 3 12.35 -9.23 -18.78
N THR A 4 13.27 -9.18 -17.81
CA THR A 4 14.03 -10.33 -17.32
C THR A 4 14.21 -10.15 -15.82
N TYR A 5 14.11 -11.24 -15.05
CA TYR A 5 14.43 -11.26 -13.62
C TYR A 5 15.00 -12.63 -13.25
N ARG A 6 15.88 -12.65 -12.24
CA ARG A 6 16.42 -13.88 -11.64
C ARG A 6 16.65 -13.61 -10.16
N ILE A 7 16.10 -14.46 -9.31
CA ILE A 7 16.24 -14.37 -7.85
C ILE A 7 16.71 -15.75 -7.37
N GLU A 8 17.80 -15.78 -6.61
CA GLU A 8 18.36 -17.00 -6.04
C GLU A 8 18.70 -16.74 -4.58
N SER A 9 18.14 -17.55 -3.69
CA SER A 9 18.34 -17.41 -2.25
C SER A 9 18.27 -18.77 -1.57
N LYS A 10 19.05 -18.94 -0.49
CA LYS A 10 18.97 -20.11 0.38
C LYS A 10 17.67 -20.16 1.18
N ASN A 11 16.92 -19.06 1.24
CA ASN A 11 15.63 -18.96 1.91
C ASN A 11 14.46 -19.14 0.94
N GLY A 12 14.42 -20.28 0.23
CA GLY A 12 13.34 -20.58 -0.72
C GLY A 12 13.18 -19.55 -1.84
N ASN A 13 14.31 -19.03 -2.37
CA ASN A 13 14.33 -17.96 -3.38
C ASN A 13 13.66 -16.64 -2.97
N ASN A 14 13.41 -16.44 -1.66
CA ASN A 14 12.98 -15.17 -1.12
C ASN A 14 14.17 -14.42 -0.53
N ILE A 15 14.26 -13.13 -0.88
CA ILE A 15 15.24 -12.20 -0.31
C ILE A 15 14.43 -11.04 0.21
N ALA A 16 14.35 -10.91 1.53
CA ALA A 16 13.73 -9.75 2.13
C ALA A 16 14.79 -8.84 2.70
N PHE A 17 14.50 -7.55 2.62
CA PHE A 17 15.40 -6.52 3.06
C PHE A 17 14.60 -5.28 3.41
N GLU A 18 15.15 -4.48 4.30
CA GLU A 18 14.69 -3.14 4.60
C GLU A 18 15.56 -2.13 3.87
N LEU A 19 14.94 -1.00 3.51
CA LEU A 19 15.64 0.11 2.87
C LEU A 19 15.00 1.43 3.24
N ASP A 20 15.78 2.50 3.12
CA ASP A 20 15.27 3.86 3.25
C ASP A 20 14.51 4.28 1.97
N LEU A 21 13.23 4.62 2.13
CA LEU A 21 12.36 4.95 1.02
C LEU A 21 12.84 6.19 0.25
N SER A 22 13.46 7.17 0.93
CA SER A 22 13.94 8.39 0.28
C SER A 22 15.10 8.11 -0.68
N SER A 23 16.02 7.24 -0.27
CA SER A 23 17.15 6.78 -1.08
C SER A 23 16.68 5.96 -2.29
N PHE A 24 15.68 5.11 -2.08
CA PHE A 24 15.07 4.31 -3.14
C PHE A 24 14.29 5.16 -4.15
N GLU A 25 13.51 6.15 -3.69
CA GLU A 25 12.81 7.09 -4.57
C GLU A 25 13.79 7.84 -5.48
N ARG A 26 14.91 8.32 -4.92
CA ARG A 26 15.95 9.01 -5.70
C ARG A 26 16.56 8.10 -6.79
N ALA A 27 16.79 6.83 -6.46
CA ALA A 27 17.26 5.83 -7.41
C ALA A 27 16.24 5.58 -8.53
N LEU A 28 14.96 5.48 -8.19
CA LEU A 28 13.89 5.30 -9.16
C LEU A 28 13.69 6.52 -10.07
N ARG A 29 13.74 7.75 -9.54
CA ARG A 29 13.64 8.98 -10.36
C ARG A 29 14.74 9.05 -11.41
N THR A 30 15.92 8.53 -11.09
CA THR A 30 17.05 8.48 -12.03
C THR A 30 16.90 7.34 -13.05
N ALA A 31 16.24 6.25 -12.65
CA ALA A 31 15.89 5.15 -13.55
C ALA A 31 14.71 5.49 -14.47
N GLU A 32 13.78 6.38 -14.06
CA GLU A 32 12.60 6.78 -14.82
C GLU A 32 12.96 7.47 -16.15
N THR A 33 14.03 8.26 -16.15
CA THR A 33 14.54 8.92 -17.36
C THR A 33 15.34 7.96 -18.26
N SER A 34 15.49 6.70 -17.86
CA SER A 34 16.24 5.67 -18.58
C SER A 34 15.36 4.74 -19.40
N ASN A 35 15.80 4.41 -20.61
CA ASN A 35 15.11 3.42 -21.45
C ASN A 35 15.28 1.98 -20.93
N LEU A 36 16.38 1.71 -20.22
CA LEU A 36 16.69 0.39 -19.68
C LEU A 36 17.51 0.52 -18.40
N THR A 37 16.90 0.10 -17.30
CA THR A 37 17.53 0.03 -15.98
C THR A 37 17.64 -1.42 -15.53
N THR A 38 18.81 -1.79 -15.02
CA THR A 38 19.05 -3.08 -14.38
C THR A 38 19.16 -2.87 -12.88
N ILE A 39 18.44 -3.67 -12.10
CA ILE A 39 18.51 -3.67 -10.65
C ILE A 39 19.31 -4.89 -10.22
N LYS A 40 20.37 -4.69 -9.44
CA LYS A 40 21.26 -5.75 -8.96
C LYS A 40 21.39 -5.69 -7.45
N LEU A 41 21.30 -6.86 -6.82
CA LEU A 41 21.66 -7.01 -5.42
C LEU A 41 23.18 -7.20 -5.33
N ALA A 42 23.88 -6.30 -4.64
CA ALA A 42 25.32 -6.31 -4.48
C ALA A 42 25.70 -6.34 -3.00
N LYS A 43 26.82 -6.98 -2.67
CA LYS A 43 27.42 -6.94 -1.32
C LYS A 43 28.85 -6.40 -1.45
N ARG A 44 29.18 -5.32 -0.73
CA ARG A 44 30.51 -4.70 -0.71
C ARG A 44 30.89 -4.41 0.75
N ASP A 45 32.08 -4.82 1.17
CA ASP A 45 32.62 -4.58 2.52
C ASP A 45 31.63 -4.94 3.65
N ASP A 46 31.02 -6.13 3.54
CA ASP A 46 29.96 -6.66 4.41
C ASP A 46 28.62 -5.91 4.42
N LEU A 47 28.49 -4.82 3.67
CA LEU A 47 27.24 -4.09 3.47
C LEU A 47 26.51 -4.55 2.20
N ALA A 48 25.19 -4.63 2.26
CA ALA A 48 24.35 -4.97 1.12
C ALA A 48 23.76 -3.70 0.48
N PHE A 49 23.66 -3.71 -0.85
CA PHE A 49 23.15 -2.61 -1.63
C PHE A 49 22.26 -3.11 -2.76
N LEU A 50 21.25 -2.32 -3.11
CA LEU A 50 20.48 -2.43 -4.32
C LEU A 50 21.02 -1.43 -5.34
N SER A 51 21.79 -1.92 -6.31
CA SER A 51 22.40 -1.12 -7.37
C SER A 51 21.46 -0.96 -8.56
N PHE A 52 21.14 0.27 -8.91
CA PHE A 52 20.39 0.66 -10.10
C PHE A 52 21.35 1.14 -11.18
N GLU A 53 21.44 0.38 -12.27
CA GLU A 53 22.31 0.67 -13.40
C GLU A 53 21.48 1.09 -14.61
N SER A 54 21.59 2.37 -14.98
CA SER A 54 20.92 2.94 -16.15
C SER A 54 21.88 2.94 -17.36
N THR A 55 21.52 2.23 -18.43
CA THR A 55 22.37 2.12 -19.63
C THR A 55 22.40 3.41 -20.45
N THR A 56 21.34 4.22 -20.44
CA THR A 56 21.27 5.45 -21.23
C THR A 56 22.05 6.60 -20.61
N MET A 57 22.11 6.68 -19.29
CA MET A 57 22.77 7.78 -18.57
C MET A 57 24.14 7.37 -18.00
N SER A 58 24.51 6.08 -18.05
CA SER A 58 25.72 5.54 -17.40
C SER A 58 25.80 5.87 -15.90
N VAL A 59 24.63 5.99 -15.26
CA VAL A 59 24.51 6.27 -13.83
C VAL A 59 24.28 4.98 -13.06
N ILE A 60 25.08 4.79 -12.01
CA ILE A 60 24.93 3.72 -11.02
C ILE A 60 24.50 4.37 -9.71
N GLN A 61 23.36 3.97 -9.17
CA GLN A 61 22.93 4.39 -7.84
C GLN A 61 22.81 3.20 -6.91
N ASP A 62 23.55 3.24 -5.82
CA ASP A 62 23.52 2.22 -4.79
C ASP A 62 22.61 2.67 -3.65
N VAL A 63 21.55 1.90 -3.39
CA VAL A 63 20.67 2.08 -2.24
C VAL A 63 21.11 1.09 -1.16
N PRO A 64 21.57 1.54 0.02
CA PRO A 64 21.92 0.62 1.10
C PRO A 64 20.67 -0.14 1.56
N ILE A 65 20.85 -1.43 1.85
CA ILE A 65 19.77 -2.29 2.35
C ILE A 65 20.25 -3.11 3.54
N GLU A 66 19.31 -3.48 4.40
CA GLU A 66 19.53 -4.41 5.49
C GLU A 66 18.82 -5.74 5.19
N VAL A 67 19.57 -6.83 5.06
CA VAL A 67 18.98 -8.13 4.72
C VAL A 67 18.32 -8.74 5.95
N LEU A 68 17.03 -9.07 5.81
CA LEU A 68 16.25 -9.66 6.89
C LEU A 68 16.43 -11.17 6.96
N SER A 69 16.45 -11.69 8.19
CA SER A 69 16.47 -13.14 8.44
C SER A 69 15.09 -13.76 8.20
N SER A 70 15.07 -15.08 7.94
CA SER A 70 13.84 -15.84 7.73
C SER A 70 12.85 -15.78 8.91
N ASN A 71 13.34 -15.58 10.13
CA ASN A 71 12.51 -15.55 11.33
C ASN A 71 11.72 -14.24 11.41
N VAL A 72 12.37 -13.10 11.18
CA VAL A 72 11.70 -11.78 11.14
C VAL A 72 10.65 -11.75 10.03
N LEU A 73 10.93 -12.42 8.90
CA LEU A 73 9.97 -12.50 7.81
C LEU A 73 8.68 -13.24 8.15
N GLN A 74 8.71 -14.18 9.09
CA GLN A 74 7.49 -14.87 9.52
C GLN A 74 6.58 -13.96 10.36
N GLU A 75 7.16 -12.99 11.07
CA GLU A 75 6.42 -12.02 11.86
C GLU A 75 5.76 -10.94 11.00
N VAL A 76 6.36 -10.59 9.86
CA VAL A 76 5.88 -9.54 8.93
C VAL A 76 5.10 -10.14 7.74
N GLN A 77 4.53 -11.33 7.89
CA GLN A 77 3.68 -11.89 6.83
C GLN A 77 2.37 -11.10 6.72
N GLU A 78 1.90 -10.97 5.47
CA GLU A 78 0.60 -10.37 5.21
C GLU A 78 -0.48 -11.14 6.00
N PRO A 79 -1.29 -10.45 6.83
CA PRO A 79 -2.32 -11.13 7.60
C PRO A 79 -3.37 -11.69 6.66
N ASP A 80 -3.87 -12.89 6.96
CA ASP A 80 -5.03 -13.44 6.25
C ASP A 80 -6.28 -12.65 6.65
N VAL A 81 -6.66 -11.71 5.79
CA VAL A 81 -7.80 -10.80 5.98
C VAL A 81 -9.16 -11.47 5.66
N GLY A 82 -9.15 -12.74 5.24
CA GLY A 82 -10.36 -13.47 4.87
C GLY A 82 -11.12 -12.85 3.69
N LYS A 83 -12.34 -13.36 3.44
CA LYS A 83 -13.22 -12.79 2.40
C LYS A 83 -13.99 -11.60 2.98
N PRO A 84 -13.96 -10.43 2.32
CA PRO A 84 -14.72 -9.27 2.76
C PRO A 84 -16.23 -9.55 2.66
N VAL A 85 -16.98 -9.03 3.63
CA VAL A 85 -18.45 -9.11 3.65
C VAL A 85 -19.07 -8.17 2.61
N VAL A 86 -18.40 -7.02 2.35
CA VAL A 86 -18.85 -6.01 1.39
C VAL A 86 -17.68 -5.60 0.49
N GLN A 87 -17.90 -5.66 -0.83
CA GLN A 87 -16.92 -5.21 -1.83
C GLN A 87 -17.50 -4.11 -2.70
N LEU A 88 -16.96 -2.90 -2.55
CA LEU A 88 -17.38 -1.72 -3.27
C LEU A 88 -16.27 -1.23 -4.18
N LEU A 89 -16.65 -0.68 -5.33
CA LEU A 89 -15.72 0.12 -6.12
C LEU A 89 -15.37 1.38 -5.36
N SER A 90 -14.09 1.74 -5.39
CA SER A 90 -13.65 2.95 -4.72
C SER A 90 -14.19 4.18 -5.45
N PRO A 91 -14.75 5.20 -4.76
CA PRO A 91 -14.85 6.52 -5.36
C PRO A 91 -13.45 7.02 -5.73
N SER A 92 -13.35 8.07 -6.54
CA SER A 92 -12.03 8.61 -6.89
C SER A 92 -11.20 8.91 -5.63
N LEU A 93 -9.95 8.44 -5.59
CA LEU A 93 -9.07 8.61 -4.42
C LEU A 93 -8.90 10.08 -4.02
N ARG A 94 -8.97 11.00 -5.00
CA ARG A 94 -8.98 12.45 -4.74
C ARG A 94 -10.22 12.90 -3.99
N SER A 95 -11.40 12.41 -4.35
CA SER A 95 -12.64 12.72 -3.60
C SER A 95 -12.58 12.16 -2.19
N LEU A 96 -12.06 10.93 -2.03
CA LEU A 96 -11.91 10.30 -0.73
C LEU A 96 -10.95 11.12 0.15
N LEU A 97 -9.79 11.50 -0.38
CA LEU A 97 -8.81 12.33 0.32
C LEU A 97 -9.42 13.66 0.78
N ASN A 98 -10.10 14.38 -0.12
CA ASN A 98 -10.73 15.67 0.21
C ASN A 98 -11.75 15.54 1.34
N VAL A 99 -12.47 14.42 1.42
CA VAL A 99 -13.46 14.17 2.48
C VAL A 99 -12.76 13.78 3.78
N VAL A 100 -11.77 12.87 3.74
CA VAL A 100 -10.98 12.48 4.90
C VAL A 100 -10.28 13.68 5.54
N GLU A 101 -9.73 14.60 4.76
CA GLU A 101 -9.12 15.84 5.28
C GLU A 101 -10.12 16.72 6.02
N ARG A 102 -11.35 16.85 5.51
CA ARG A 102 -12.43 17.61 6.16
C ARG A 102 -12.92 16.92 7.43
N LEU A 103 -13.10 15.60 7.38
CA LEU A 103 -13.56 14.81 8.53
C LEU A 103 -12.50 14.76 9.64
N LYS A 104 -11.21 14.67 9.30
CA LYS A 104 -10.09 14.74 10.25
C LYS A 104 -10.03 16.08 11.00
N SER A 105 -10.47 17.17 10.37
CA SER A 105 -10.57 18.46 11.05
C SER A 105 -11.67 18.49 12.12
N VAL A 106 -12.65 17.59 12.04
CA VAL A 106 -13.79 17.52 12.95
C VAL A 106 -13.50 16.54 14.08
N ASP A 107 -13.07 15.32 13.75
CA ASP A 107 -12.72 14.30 14.74
C ASP A 107 -11.47 13.51 14.30
N GLY A 108 -10.73 12.98 15.27
CA GLY A 108 -9.59 12.09 15.03
C GLY A 108 -10.01 10.68 14.60
N THR A 109 -11.29 10.32 14.76
CA THR A 109 -11.85 9.03 14.38
C THR A 109 -12.86 9.21 13.24
N ILE A 110 -12.76 8.36 12.22
CA ILE A 110 -13.69 8.34 11.09
C ILE A 110 -14.34 6.96 11.02
N CYS A 111 -15.67 6.92 11.04
CA CYS A 111 -16.44 5.72 10.81
C CYS A 111 -16.66 5.53 9.31
N ILE A 112 -16.37 4.34 8.79
CA ILE A 112 -16.59 3.99 7.39
C ILE A 112 -17.59 2.83 7.34
N SER A 113 -18.72 3.04 6.67
CA SER A 113 -19.76 2.05 6.48
C SER A 113 -20.02 1.87 4.99
N GLY A 114 -20.33 0.64 4.57
CA GLY A 114 -20.61 0.33 3.17
C GLY A 114 -21.69 -0.75 3.08
N ASN A 115 -22.54 -0.65 2.06
CA ASN A 115 -23.61 -1.60 1.84
C ASN A 115 -23.46 -2.36 0.50
N MET A 116 -24.26 -3.41 0.32
CA MET A 116 -24.27 -4.19 -0.93
C MET A 116 -25.04 -3.51 -2.09
N ALA A 117 -25.69 -2.38 -1.81
CA ALA A 117 -26.43 -1.58 -2.79
C ALA A 117 -25.54 -0.60 -3.55
N GLY A 118 -24.25 -0.52 -3.21
CA GLY A 118 -23.32 0.40 -3.87
C GLY A 118 -23.20 1.75 -3.19
N GLU A 119 -23.50 1.84 -1.90
CA GLU A 119 -23.34 3.06 -1.13
C GLU A 119 -22.22 2.90 -0.09
N LEU A 120 -21.37 3.92 -0.03
CA LEU A 120 -20.30 4.07 0.94
C LEU A 120 -20.59 5.33 1.74
N GLU A 121 -20.54 5.25 3.06
CA GLU A 121 -20.74 6.38 3.95
C GLU A 121 -19.53 6.53 4.88
N MET A 122 -19.08 7.78 5.04
CA MET A 122 -18.03 8.15 5.97
C MET A 122 -18.56 9.20 6.93
N GLU A 123 -18.40 8.95 8.22
CA GLU A 123 -18.93 9.81 9.28
C GLU A 123 -17.82 10.19 10.27
N ALA A 124 -17.84 11.44 10.73
CA ALA A 124 -17.10 11.90 11.89
C ALA A 124 -18.08 12.52 12.89
N ARG A 125 -17.98 12.11 14.16
CA ARG A 125 -18.90 12.53 15.21
C ARG A 125 -18.14 13.02 16.43
N THR A 126 -18.38 14.26 16.78
CA THR A 126 -17.96 14.85 18.06
C THR A 126 -19.18 15.25 18.89
N GLU A 127 -18.96 15.76 20.09
CA GLU A 127 -20.02 16.31 20.95
C GLU A 127 -20.71 17.54 20.33
N PHE A 128 -20.03 18.27 19.45
CA PHE A 128 -20.50 19.56 18.93
C PHE A 128 -20.77 19.58 17.41
N ALA A 129 -20.25 18.60 16.67
CA ALA A 129 -20.36 18.55 15.23
C ALA A 129 -20.50 17.10 14.73
N PHE A 130 -21.41 16.93 13.75
CA PHE A 130 -21.59 15.70 13.01
C PHE A 130 -21.43 16.00 11.52
N MET A 131 -20.57 15.24 10.86
CA MET A 131 -20.39 15.31 9.41
C MET A 131 -20.48 13.91 8.84
N SER A 132 -21.34 13.73 7.86
CA SER A 132 -21.44 12.51 7.05
C SER A 132 -21.26 12.87 5.59
N THR A 133 -20.58 11.99 4.84
CA THR A 133 -20.52 12.03 3.39
C THR A 133 -20.86 10.66 2.83
N THR A 134 -21.85 10.62 1.95
CA THR A 134 -22.30 9.39 1.28
C THR A 134 -21.95 9.46 -0.20
N TRP A 135 -21.29 8.41 -0.69
CA TRP A 135 -21.14 8.12 -2.12
C TRP A 135 -22.17 7.07 -2.51
N LYS A 136 -22.88 7.31 -3.61
CA LYS A 136 -23.89 6.42 -4.18
C LYS A 136 -23.42 5.89 -5.53
N ASP A 137 -24.09 4.85 -6.01
CA ASP A 137 -23.85 4.22 -7.32
C ASP A 137 -22.42 3.69 -7.49
N LEU A 138 -21.77 3.29 -6.38
CA LEU A 138 -20.52 2.55 -6.43
C LEU A 138 -20.83 1.12 -6.84
N GLY A 139 -20.29 0.65 -7.97
CA GLY A 139 -20.49 -0.74 -8.39
C GLY A 139 -20.06 -1.71 -7.28
N CYS A 140 -20.81 -2.78 -7.07
CA CYS A 140 -20.43 -3.85 -6.16
C CYS A 140 -19.71 -4.96 -6.95
N ALA A 141 -18.63 -5.51 -6.39
CA ALA A 141 -17.87 -6.59 -7.01
C ALA A 141 -18.57 -7.95 -6.79
N GLN A 142 -19.86 -8.06 -7.14
CA GLN A 142 -20.59 -9.34 -7.15
C GLN A 142 -20.44 -10.09 -8.49
N GLN A 143 -19.72 -9.51 -9.46
CA GLN A 143 -19.58 -10.05 -10.81
C GLN A 143 -18.13 -9.98 -11.27
N GLY A 144 -17.34 -11.02 -10.95
CA GLY A 144 -16.20 -11.58 -11.70
C GLY A 144 -15.31 -10.70 -12.59
N LYS A 145 -15.26 -9.39 -12.38
CA LYS A 145 -14.49 -8.43 -13.15
C LYS A 145 -13.38 -7.92 -12.25
N GLU A 146 -12.15 -8.25 -12.61
CA GLU A 146 -10.98 -7.57 -12.10
C GLU A 146 -11.13 -6.08 -12.40
N LEU A 147 -11.34 -5.30 -11.35
CA LEU A 147 -11.41 -3.85 -11.44
C LEU A 147 -10.28 -3.27 -10.59
N VAL A 148 -9.53 -2.38 -11.22
CA VAL A 148 -8.22 -1.85 -10.77
C VAL A 148 -8.34 -0.93 -9.53
N SER A 149 -9.55 -0.73 -9.00
CA SER A 149 -9.80 0.18 -7.87
C SER A 149 -10.99 -0.30 -7.03
N MET A 150 -10.78 -1.41 -6.31
CA MET A 150 -11.75 -1.96 -5.37
C MET A 150 -11.37 -1.52 -3.94
N LEU A 151 -12.34 -0.97 -3.21
CA LEU A 151 -12.24 -0.86 -1.75
C LEU A 151 -12.93 -2.09 -1.16
N CYS A 152 -12.12 -3.05 -0.72
CA CYS A 152 -12.61 -4.17 0.07
C CYS A 152 -12.78 -3.72 1.52
N LEU A 153 -14.03 -3.70 2.00
CA LEU A 153 -14.32 -3.44 3.39
C LEU A 153 -14.64 -4.77 4.06
N THR A 154 -13.67 -5.29 4.81
CA THR A 154 -13.96 -6.32 5.82
C THR A 154 -14.51 -5.59 7.04
N ILE A 155 -15.83 -5.40 7.06
CA ILE A 155 -16.52 -4.93 8.27
C ILE A 155 -16.43 -6.07 9.27
N LEU A 156 -15.50 -5.94 10.21
CA LEU A 156 -15.45 -6.79 11.39
C LEU A 156 -16.70 -6.47 12.20
N ASN A 157 -17.74 -7.29 12.04
CA ASN A 157 -18.96 -7.18 12.84
C ASN A 157 -18.60 -7.34 14.32
N GLY A 158 -18.43 -6.21 14.98
CA GLY A 158 -18.05 -6.12 16.38
C GLY A 158 -17.79 -4.67 16.75
N ASP A 159 -18.46 -4.22 17.79
CA ASP A 159 -18.52 -2.88 18.40
C ASP A 159 -17.21 -2.11 18.67
N GLN A 160 -16.04 -2.52 18.17
CA GLN A 160 -14.76 -1.92 18.58
C GLN A 160 -13.68 -2.08 17.51
N ILE A 161 -13.50 -1.08 16.65
CA ILE A 161 -12.15 -0.62 16.27
C ILE A 161 -12.11 0.91 16.36
N CYS A 162 -12.47 1.43 17.53
CA CYS A 162 -11.95 2.71 18.01
C CYS A 162 -10.64 2.40 18.73
N ARG A 163 -9.52 2.27 17.98
CA ARG A 163 -8.19 2.34 18.61
C ARG A 163 -7.58 3.70 18.30
N SER A 164 -7.98 4.69 19.08
CA SER A 164 -7.09 5.79 19.43
C SER A 164 -6.06 5.24 20.43
N SER A 165 -4.83 4.98 19.95
CA SER A 165 -3.70 4.85 20.86
C SER A 165 -3.40 6.24 21.41
N LYS A 166 -3.34 6.33 22.75
CA LYS A 166 -2.59 7.39 23.43
C LYS A 166 -1.15 7.44 22.93
#